data_AF-A0A8T4XLI3-F1
#
_entry.id   AF-A0A8T4XLI3-F1
#
_cell.length_a   1.000
_cell.length_b   1.000
_cell.length_c   1.000
_cell.angle_alpha   90.00
_cell.angle_beta   90.00
_cell.angle_gamma   90.00
#
_symmetry.space_group_name_H-M   'P 1'
#
loop_
_entity.id
_entity.type
_entity.pdbx_description
1 polymer ?
#
loop_
_entity_poly.entity_id
_entity_poly.type
_entity_poly.pdbx_seq_one_letter_code
_entity_poly.pdbx_strand_id
1 'polypeptide(L)'
;MSCYYFRLPTVLAKMATTVDIISNGRLIFGVGAGWHKMEFESFIGEFPAAKERLIGLEETIQICKSMFTQEKTEFRGKIYRFENVLNSPLPIQRPPPY
;
A
#
# COMPACT_ATOMS: atom_id res chain seq x y z
N MET A 1 -2.69 -6.06 9.28
CA MET A 1 -1.75 -4.92 9.31
C MET A 1 -0.53 -5.30 8.47
N SER A 2 -0.13 -4.48 7.50
CA SER A 2 1.07 -4.71 6.65
C SER A 2 2.14 -3.66 6.93
N CYS A 3 3.41 -4.04 6.85
CA CYS A 3 4.47 -3.05 6.60
C CYS A 3 4.50 -2.73 5.10
N TYR A 4 4.64 -1.46 4.72
CA TYR A 4 4.68 -1.10 3.31
C TYR A 4 5.98 -1.57 2.61
N TYR A 5 7.07 -1.77 3.35
CA TYR A 5 8.37 -2.13 2.76
C TYR A 5 8.38 -3.51 2.08
N PHE A 6 7.50 -4.43 2.50
CA PHE A 6 7.53 -5.80 2.02
C PHE A 6 6.82 -6.01 0.69
N ARG A 7 6.09 -5.01 0.18
CA ARG A 7 5.35 -5.09 -1.09
C ARG A 7 5.29 -3.72 -1.75
N LEU A 8 5.43 -3.70 -3.07
CA LEU A 8 5.12 -2.48 -3.83
C LEU A 8 3.70 -1.99 -3.49
N PRO A 9 3.48 -0.68 -3.36
CA PRO A 9 2.20 -0.13 -2.93
C PRO A 9 1.06 -0.49 -3.88
N THR A 10 1.35 -0.64 -5.18
CA THR A 10 0.39 -1.05 -6.20
C THR A 10 -0.03 -2.51 -6.04
N VAL A 11 0.92 -3.40 -5.74
CA VAL A 11 0.64 -4.82 -5.44
C VAL A 11 -0.12 -4.94 -4.13
N LEU A 12 0.28 -4.20 -3.10
CA LEU A 12 -0.40 -4.18 -1.80
C LEU A 12 -1.87 -3.74 -1.94
N ALA A 13 -2.13 -2.67 -2.69
CA ALA A 13 -3.49 -2.21 -2.98
C ALA A 13 -4.29 -3.30 -3.70
N LYS A 14 -3.72 -3.93 -4.73
CA LYS A 14 -4.41 -5.00 -5.47
C LYS A 14 -4.78 -6.18 -4.57
N MET A 15 -3.85 -6.61 -3.72
CA MET A 15 -4.08 -7.67 -2.75
C MET A 15 -5.17 -7.29 -1.74
N ALA A 16 -5.13 -6.06 -1.23
CA ALA A 16 -6.16 -5.54 -0.33
C ALA A 16 -7.54 -5.58 -0.99
N THR A 17 -7.66 -5.15 -2.25
CA THR A 17 -8.92 -5.24 -3.00
C THR A 17 -9.40 -6.68 -3.17
N THR A 18 -8.51 -7.63 -3.47
CA THR A 18 -8.89 -9.04 -3.51
C THR A 18 -9.42 -9.54 -2.17
N VAL A 19 -8.73 -9.22 -1.06
CA VAL A 19 -9.17 -9.61 0.28
C VAL A 19 -10.50 -8.95 0.64
N ASP A 20 -10.70 -7.69 0.29
CA ASP A 20 -11.95 -6.98 0.49
C ASP A 20 -13.12 -7.69 -0.20
N ILE A 21 -12.93 -8.09 -1.46
CA ILE A 21 -13.96 -8.77 -2.24
C ILE A 21 -14.29 -10.14 -1.68
N ILE A 22 -13.29 -11.00 -1.45
CA ILE A 22 -13.54 -12.37 -0.94
C ILE A 22 -14.07 -12.35 0.50
N SER A 23 -13.78 -11.29 1.26
CA SER A 23 -14.31 -11.12 2.61
C SER A 23 -15.70 -10.48 2.63
N ASN A 24 -16.24 -10.09 1.49
CA ASN A 24 -17.48 -9.33 1.37
C ASN A 24 -17.44 -8.01 2.16
N GLY A 25 -16.38 -7.23 1.97
CA GLY A 25 -16.24 -5.89 2.53
C GLY A 25 -15.88 -5.85 4.01
N ARG A 26 -15.20 -6.88 4.53
CA ARG A 26 -14.82 -6.96 5.96
C ARG A 26 -13.35 -6.61 6.22
N LEU A 27 -12.62 -6.17 5.20
CA LEU A 27 -11.21 -5.82 5.35
C LEU A 27 -11.06 -4.50 6.12
N ILE A 28 -10.18 -4.50 7.12
CA ILE A 28 -9.63 -3.28 7.73
C ILE A 28 -8.19 -3.13 7.24
N PHE A 29 -7.88 -2.03 6.55
CA PHE A 29 -6.62 -1.88 5.82
C PHE A 29 -5.56 -1.13 6.63
N GLY A 30 -5.00 -1.79 7.64
CA GLY A 30 -3.88 -1.23 8.40
C GLY A 30 -2.54 -1.34 7.67
N VAL A 31 -1.86 -0.21 7.44
CA VAL A 31 -0.48 -0.16 6.88
C VAL A 31 0.44 0.71 7.76
N GLY A 32 1.71 0.32 7.88
CA GLY A 32 2.69 1.03 8.71
C GLY A 32 4.12 1.04 8.14
N ALA A 33 4.96 1.88 8.72
CA ALA A 33 6.36 2.11 8.28
C ALA A 33 7.36 1.04 8.75
N GLY A 34 6.89 0.04 9.51
CA GLY A 34 7.74 -0.96 10.16
C GLY A 34 8.57 -0.38 11.33
N TRP A 35 9.13 -1.25 12.16
CA TRP A 35 9.92 -0.83 13.32
C TRP A 35 10.99 -1.86 13.71
N HIS A 36 10.80 -3.12 13.36
CA HIS A 36 11.66 -4.21 13.81
C HIS A 36 12.87 -4.37 12.88
N LYS A 37 14.03 -3.84 13.32
CA LYS A 37 15.28 -3.82 12.54
C LYS A 37 15.71 -5.21 12.05
N MET A 38 15.66 -6.22 12.91
CA MET A 38 16.12 -7.58 12.55
C MET A 38 15.26 -8.22 11.45
N GLU A 39 13.95 -7.99 11.47
CA GLU A 39 13.04 -8.43 10.40
C GLU A 39 13.38 -7.73 9.08
N PHE A 40 13.63 -6.42 9.13
CA PHE A 40 14.05 -5.64 7.96
C PHE A 40 15.36 -6.17 7.36
N GLU A 41 16.41 -6.31 8.18
CA GLU A 41 17.70 -6.83 7.72
C GLU A 41 17.59 -8.25 7.14
N SER A 42 16.71 -9.09 7.68
CA SER A 42 16.52 -10.46 7.19
C SER A 42 15.71 -10.54 5.88
N PHE A 43 14.70 -9.70 5.71
CA PHE A 43 13.77 -9.77 4.57
C PHE A 43 14.20 -8.89 3.39
N ILE A 44 14.75 -7.71 3.68
CA ILE A 44 15.08 -6.69 2.67
C ILE A 44 16.55 -6.27 2.67
N GLY A 45 17.36 -6.76 3.63
CA GLY A 45 18.81 -6.51 3.67
C GLY A 45 19.22 -5.14 4.19
N GLU A 46 18.26 -4.27 4.52
CA GLU A 46 18.52 -2.91 5.00
C GLU A 46 17.49 -2.48 6.05
N PHE A 47 17.85 -1.52 6.90
CA PHE A 47 16.92 -0.85 7.81
C PHE A 47 16.98 0.67 7.61
N PRO A 48 16.16 1.21 6.69
CA PRO A 48 16.21 2.61 6.30
C PRO A 48 15.86 3.56 7.44
N ALA A 49 16.33 4.80 7.35
CA ALA A 49 16.13 5.80 8.38
C ALA A 49 14.64 6.09 8.58
N ALA A 50 14.23 6.41 9.81
CA ALA A 50 12.82 6.63 10.14
C ALA A 50 12.15 7.67 9.21
N LYS A 51 12.86 8.74 8.84
CA LYS A 51 12.37 9.76 7.90
C LYS A 51 12.01 9.18 6.53
N GLU A 52 12.87 8.34 5.96
CA GLU A 52 12.65 7.70 4.67
C GLU A 52 11.45 6.75 4.74
N ARG A 53 11.36 5.98 5.83
CA ARG A 53 10.24 5.05 6.06
C ARG A 53 8.90 5.78 6.20
N LEU A 54 8.88 6.96 6.83
CA LEU A 54 7.67 7.76 6.96
C LEU A 54 7.24 8.38 5.62
N ILE A 55 8.18 8.84 4.80
CA ILE A 55 7.87 9.35 3.45
C ILE A 55 7.27 8.22 2.59
N GLY A 56 7.86 7.01 2.62
CA GLY A 56 7.33 5.91 1.81
C GLY A 56 6.00 5.38 2.30
N LEU A 57 5.72 5.45 3.60
CA LEU A 57 4.40 5.17 4.14
C LEU A 57 3.36 6.18 3.63
N GLU A 58 3.67 7.48 3.68
CA GLU A 58 2.78 8.53 3.17
C GLU A 58 2.45 8.31 1.69
N GLU A 59 3.47 8.10 0.86
CA GLU A 59 3.28 7.85 -0.58
C GLU A 59 2.48 6.56 -0.82
N THR A 60 2.74 5.50 -0.05
CA THR A 60 1.97 4.25 -0.15
C THR A 60 0.49 4.49 0.14
N ILE A 61 0.16 5.24 1.20
CA ILE A 61 -1.23 5.56 1.53
C ILE A 61 -1.90 6.34 0.40
N GLN A 62 -1.21 7.32 -0.19
CA GLN A 62 -1.72 8.09 -1.32
C GLN A 62 -2.00 7.21 -2.54
N ILE A 63 -1.06 6.32 -2.90
CA ILE A 63 -1.20 5.37 -4.01
C ILE A 63 -2.37 4.41 -3.77
N CYS A 64 -2.45 3.78 -2.60
CA CYS A 64 -3.54 2.85 -2.28
C CYS A 64 -4.91 3.55 -2.34
N LYS A 65 -5.03 4.76 -1.76
CA LYS A 65 -6.26 5.56 -1.84
C LYS A 65 -6.67 5.87 -3.28
N SER A 66 -5.71 6.25 -4.13
CA SER A 66 -5.98 6.48 -5.55
C SER A 66 -6.49 5.20 -6.21
N MET A 67 -5.80 4.06 -6.01
CA MET A 67 -6.20 2.78 -6.60
C MET A 67 -7.55 2.23 -6.09
N PHE A 68 -8.02 2.65 -4.92
CA PHE A 68 -9.33 2.23 -4.41
C PHE A 68 -10.48 3.12 -4.91
N THR A 69 -10.20 4.29 -5.46
CA THR A 69 -11.22 5.30 -5.79
C THR A 69 -11.24 5.70 -7.25
N GLN A 70 -10.11 5.62 -7.95
CA GLN A 70 -9.96 6.05 -9.33
C GLN A 70 -9.91 4.83 -10.27
N GLU A 71 -10.33 5.03 -11.52
CA GLU A 71 -10.19 4.01 -12.57
C GLU A 71 -8.71 3.76 -12.92
N LYS A 72 -7.92 4.84 -12.97
CA LYS A 72 -6.48 4.84 -13.25
C LYS A 72 -5.73 5.65 -12.20
N THR A 73 -4.62 5.11 -11.73
CA THR A 73 -3.71 5.78 -10.80
C THR A 73 -2.43 6.18 -11.50
N GLU A 74 -2.09 7.46 -11.38
CA GLU A 74 -0.77 8.00 -11.67
C GLU A 74 -0.18 8.58 -10.39
N PHE A 75 1.12 8.42 -10.20
CA PHE A 75 1.80 8.89 -9.01
C PHE A 75 3.25 9.29 -9.30
N ARG A 76 3.66 10.45 -8.80
CA ARG A 76 5.03 10.98 -8.94
C ARG A 76 5.49 11.55 -7.60
N GLY A 77 6.00 10.68 -6.74
CA GLY A 77 6.55 11.01 -5.42
C GLY A 77 8.07 11.05 -5.40
N LYS A 78 8.62 11.14 -4.19
CA LYS A 78 10.05 11.06 -3.90
C LYS A 78 10.58 9.63 -3.99
N ILE A 79 9.77 8.64 -3.62
CA ILE A 79 10.18 7.23 -3.61
C ILE A 79 9.56 6.48 -4.79
N TYR A 80 8.27 6.72 -5.05
CA TYR A 80 7.55 5.97 -6.07
C TYR A 80 7.19 6.80 -7.28
N ARG A 81 7.26 6.17 -8.45
CA ARG A 81 6.76 6.70 -9.71
C ARG A 81 5.98 5.62 -10.44
N PHE A 82 4.71 5.89 -10.70
CA PHE A 82 3.79 4.98 -11.39
C PHE A 82 2.94 5.74 -12.40
N GLU A 83 2.64 5.10 -13.52
CA GLU A 83 1.79 5.65 -14.57
C GLU A 83 0.80 4.58 -15.03
N ASN A 84 -0.44 4.97 -15.34
CA ASN A 84 -1.48 4.10 -15.87
C ASN A 84 -1.74 2.81 -15.05
N VAL A 85 -1.65 2.87 -13.71
CA VAL A 85 -1.92 1.72 -12.86
C VAL A 85 -3.42 1.49 -12.75
N LEU A 86 -3.85 0.24 -12.96
CA LEU A 86 -5.26 -0.17 -12.88
C LEU A 86 -5.51 -1.04 -11.66
N ASN A 87 -6.66 -0.81 -11.01
CA ASN A 87 -7.17 -1.69 -9.96
C ASN A 87 -8.59 -2.15 -10.29
N SER A 88 -8.70 -3.20 -11.13
CA SER A 88 -10.00 -3.76 -11.53
C SER A 88 -10.14 -5.24 -11.14
N PRO A 89 -11.22 -5.64 -10.44
CA PRO A 89 -12.31 -4.81 -9.91
C PRO A 89 -11.85 -3.87 -8.78
N LEU A 90 -12.69 -2.88 -8.44
CA LEU A 90 -12.52 -2.01 -7.27
C LEU A 90 -13.02 -2.71 -5.97
N PRO A 91 -12.58 -2.24 -4.78
CA PRO A 91 -13.12 -2.69 -3.50
C PRO A 91 -14.65 -2.55 -3.41
N ILE A 92 -15.29 -3.43 -2.63
CA ILE A 92 -16.74 -3.41 -2.37
C ILE A 92 -17.09 -2.27 -1.41
N GLN A 93 -16.25 -2.02 -0.40
CA GLN A 93 -16.56 -1.04 0.64
C GLN A 93 -16.66 0.39 0.09
N ARG A 94 -17.71 1.11 0.54
CA ARG A 94 -17.92 2.54 0.32
C ARG A 94 -18.26 3.19 1.68
N PRO A 95 -17.37 4.00 2.28
CA PRO A 95 -16.06 4.40 1.78
C PRO A 95 -15.07 3.21 1.68
N PRO A 96 -13.98 3.32 0.88
CA PRO A 96 -12.98 2.26 0.74
C PRO A 96 -12.34 1.86 2.08
N PRO A 97 -11.72 0.66 2.17
CA PRO A 97 -11.09 0.23 3.41
C PRO A 97 -9.93 1.17 3.79
N TYR A 98 -9.98 1.70 5.00
CA TYR A 98 -8.94 2.52 5.62
C TYR A 98 -8.28 1.78 6.80
#